data_AF-Q0I5M3-F1
#
_entry.id   AF-Q0I5M3-F1
#
_cell.length_a   1.000
_cell.length_b   1.000
_cell.length_c   1.000
_cell.angle_alpha   90.00
_cell.angle_beta   90.00
_cell.angle_gamma   90.00
#
_symmetry.space_group_name_H-M   'P 1'
#
loop_
_entity.id
_entity.type
_entity.pdbx_description
1 polymer ?
#
loop_
_entity_poly.entity_id
_entity_poly.type
_entity_poly.pdbx_seq_one_letter_code
_entity_poly.pdbx_strand_id
1 'polypeptide(L)'
;MRFCLIGLCILLTSCVVPTSTKDQTAIPVPIFIGISEQTDFDAIHVCTLKPFTQEYRSEHTNRGRAKLNVQRQCQAQHSEMFCEEKDIVCRTYE
;
A
#
# COMPACT_ATOMS: atom_id res chain seq x y z
N MET A 1 -36.22 36.10 21.84
CA MET A 1 -36.34 36.93 20.62
C MET A 1 -35.11 36.59 19.76
N ARG A 2 -35.15 35.60 18.86
CA ARG A 2 -35.71 35.63 17.49
C ARG A 2 -35.21 36.83 16.70
N PHE A 3 -34.24 36.59 15.80
CA PHE A 3 -34.17 37.01 14.38
C PHE A 3 -33.00 36.22 13.75
N CYS A 4 -33.27 35.05 13.14
CA CYS A 4 -33.48 34.84 11.70
C CYS A 4 -32.25 35.22 10.85
N LEU A 5 -31.52 34.23 10.34
CA LEU A 5 -31.64 33.67 8.97
C LEU A 5 -30.94 34.56 7.94
N ILE A 6 -30.06 33.93 7.14
CA ILE A 6 -29.39 34.31 5.88
C ILE A 6 -27.87 34.02 6.07
N GLY A 7 -27.18 33.17 5.32
CA GLY A 7 -27.52 32.49 4.09
C GLY A 7 -26.80 31.15 4.00
N LEU A 8 -27.63 30.13 3.80
CA LEU A 8 -27.36 28.94 3.01
C LEU A 8 -26.71 29.35 1.68
N CYS A 9 -25.54 28.80 1.34
CA CYS A 9 -25.01 28.53 -0.01
C CYS A 9 -23.47 28.45 0.01
N ILE A 10 -22.91 27.34 0.50
CA ILE A 10 -21.60 26.89 0.02
C ILE A 10 -21.88 25.71 -0.89
N LEU A 11 -21.89 26.06 -2.17
CA LEU A 11 -22.16 25.22 -3.32
C LEU A 11 -21.18 24.04 -3.33
N LEU A 12 -21.72 22.82 -3.21
CA LEU A 12 -21.03 21.59 -3.58
C LEU A 12 -20.75 21.65 -5.09
N THR A 13 -19.57 22.09 -5.47
CA THR A 13 -19.06 21.94 -6.84
C THR A 13 -18.75 20.46 -7.06
N SER A 14 -19.71 19.71 -7.59
CA SER A 14 -19.46 18.38 -8.14
C SER A 14 -18.74 18.53 -9.48
N CYS A 15 -17.52 18.02 -9.57
CA CYS A 15 -16.84 17.83 -10.85
C CYS A 15 -17.58 16.72 -11.61
N VAL A 16 -18.45 17.09 -12.56
CA VAL A 16 -19.05 16.14 -13.50
C VAL A 16 -18.01 15.88 -14.59
N VAL A 17 -17.37 14.71 -14.56
CA VAL A 17 -16.48 14.26 -15.62
C VAL A 17 -17.34 13.63 -16.72
N PRO A 18 -17.26 14.08 -17.99
CA PRO A 18 -17.94 13.39 -19.08
C PRO A 18 -17.22 12.06 -19.35
N THR A 19 -17.83 10.94 -18.98
CA THR A 19 -17.39 9.63 -19.48
C THR A 19 -17.91 9.48 -20.90
N SER A 20 -17.03 9.70 -21.87
CA SER A 20 -17.27 9.31 -23.26
C SER A 20 -17.56 7.80 -23.30
N THR A 21 -18.78 7.45 -23.68
CA THR A 21 -19.18 6.08 -24.03
C THR A 21 -18.40 5.65 -25.26
N LYS A 22 -17.23 5.05 -25.03
CA LYS A 22 -16.57 4.20 -26.01
C LYS A 22 -16.98 2.79 -25.69
N ASP A 23 -17.79 2.22 -26.58
CA ASP A 23 -18.16 0.81 -26.58
C ASP A 23 -16.87 -0.02 -26.58
N GLN A 24 -16.48 -0.46 -25.38
CA GLN A 24 -15.43 -1.43 -25.17
C GLN A 24 -16.09 -2.50 -24.31
N THR A 25 -16.32 -3.65 -24.93
CA THR A 25 -16.69 -4.89 -24.27
C THR A 25 -15.60 -5.26 -23.29
N ALA A 26 -15.67 -4.66 -22.09
CA ALA A 26 -14.81 -4.99 -20.98
C ALA A 26 -15.21 -6.38 -20.49
N ILE A 27 -14.44 -7.38 -20.92
CA ILE A 27 -14.49 -8.71 -20.31
C ILE A 27 -13.95 -8.52 -18.89
N PRO A 28 -14.75 -8.72 -17.83
CA PRO A 28 -14.26 -8.53 -16.47
C PRO A 28 -13.23 -9.64 -16.18
N VAL A 29 -11.95 -9.26 -16.11
CA VAL A 29 -10.91 -10.15 -15.61
C VAL A 29 -11.05 -10.21 -14.09
N PRO A 30 -11.29 -11.39 -13.50
CA PRO A 30 -11.36 -11.51 -12.05
C PRO A 30 -10.01 -11.17 -11.42
N ILE A 31 -10.00 -10.21 -10.49
CA ILE A 31 -8.84 -9.91 -9.65
C ILE A 31 -8.79 -10.99 -8.55
N PHE A 32 -7.85 -11.93 -8.69
CA PHE A 32 -7.56 -12.89 -7.62
C PHE A 32 -6.64 -12.24 -6.59
N ILE A 33 -7.21 -11.79 -5.48
CA ILE A 33 -6.45 -11.46 -4.28
C ILE A 33 -6.15 -12.80 -3.60
N GLY A 34 -5.00 -13.39 -3.95
CA GLY A 34 -4.49 -14.56 -3.26
C GLY A 34 -4.14 -14.18 -1.82
N ILE A 35 -5.05 -14.42 -0.89
CA ILE A 35 -4.70 -14.42 0.53
C ILE A 35 -3.87 -15.69 0.71
N SER A 36 -2.55 -15.53 0.72
CA SER A 36 -1.63 -16.56 1.21
C SER A 36 -1.91 -16.70 2.71
N GLU A 37 -2.93 -17.49 3.05
CA GLU A 37 -3.27 -17.90 4.40
C GLU A 37 -2.21 -18.90 4.85
N GLN A 38 -0.99 -18.40 5.07
CA GLN A 38 0.07 -19.14 5.74
C GLN A 38 -0.08 -18.86 7.22
N THR A 39 -1.01 -19.57 7.85
CA THR A 39 -1.19 -19.58 9.30
C THR A 39 -0.16 -20.54 9.91
N ASP A 40 1.12 -20.20 9.78
CA ASP A 40 2.13 -20.70 10.70
C ASP A 40 2.05 -19.80 11.93
N PHE A 41 1.30 -20.23 12.94
CA PHE A 41 0.98 -19.42 14.13
C PHE A 41 2.23 -18.97 14.92
N ASP A 42 3.40 -19.60 14.66
CA ASP A 42 4.68 -19.29 15.30
C ASP A 42 5.76 -18.79 14.32
N ALA A 43 5.47 -18.71 13.02
CA ALA A 43 6.49 -18.29 12.06
C ALA A 43 6.80 -16.78 12.16
N ILE A 44 8.06 -16.45 12.38
CA ILE A 44 8.56 -15.07 12.31
C ILE A 44 9.26 -14.87 10.97
N HIS A 45 8.77 -13.90 10.19
CA HIS A 45 9.42 -13.48 8.95
C HIS A 45 10.32 -12.29 9.21
N VAL A 46 11.62 -12.46 8.96
CA VAL A 46 12.63 -11.41 9.02
C VAL A 46 13.00 -11.01 7.61
N CYS A 47 12.69 -9.77 7.23
CA CYS A 47 13.09 -9.20 5.95
C CYS A 47 14.25 -8.21 6.15
N THR A 48 15.14 -8.16 5.16
CA THR A 48 16.31 -7.28 5.12
C THR A 48 16.49 -6.66 3.75
N LEU A 49 16.93 -5.40 3.70
CA LEU A 49 17.30 -4.68 2.47
C LEU A 49 18.58 -3.90 2.74
N LYS A 50 19.57 -4.04 1.87
CA LYS A 50 20.90 -3.46 2.08
C LYS A 50 21.33 -2.59 0.91
N PRO A 51 20.81 -1.35 0.82
CA PRO A 51 21.30 -0.40 -0.16
C PRO A 51 22.63 0.19 0.35
N PHE A 52 23.64 0.21 -0.52
CA PHE A 52 24.96 0.77 -0.21
C PHE A 52 25.58 0.18 1.08
N THR A 53 25.84 1.02 2.08
CA THR A 53 26.47 0.66 3.36
C THR A 53 25.48 0.50 4.50
N GLN A 54 24.18 0.71 4.27
CA GLN A 54 23.16 0.66 5.30
C GLN A 54 22.30 -0.60 5.15
N GLU A 55 21.86 -1.16 6.28
CA GLU A 55 21.01 -2.33 6.32
C GLU A 55 19.73 -2.00 7.08
N TYR A 56 18.59 -2.22 6.41
CA TYR A 56 17.26 -2.08 6.98
C TYR A 56 16.71 -3.48 7.28
N ARG A 57 16.11 -3.65 8.45
CA ARG A 57 15.58 -4.93 8.94
C ARG A 57 14.22 -4.73 9.58
N SER A 58 13.31 -5.65 9.30
CA SER A 58 12.01 -5.74 9.99
C SER A 58 11.63 -7.19 10.18
N GLU A 59 11.01 -7.48 11.30
CA GLU A 59 10.43 -8.78 11.61
C GLU A 59 8.92 -8.65 11.85
N HIS A 60 8.16 -9.66 11.43
CA HIS A 60 6.72 -9.75 11.66
C HIS A 60 6.24 -11.17 11.43
N THR A 61 5.17 -11.57 12.11
CA THR A 61 4.38 -12.79 11.82
C THR A 61 3.73 -12.80 10.43
N ASN A 62 3.75 -11.68 9.70
CA ASN A 62 3.20 -11.56 8.36
C ASN A 62 4.32 -11.11 7.42
N ARG A 63 4.66 -11.98 6.45
CA ARG A 63 5.75 -11.73 5.50
C ARG A 63 5.59 -10.41 4.74
N GLY A 64 4.37 -10.10 4.31
CA GLY A 64 4.07 -8.85 3.59
C GLY A 64 4.30 -7.62 4.44
N ARG A 65 3.92 -7.65 5.74
CA ARG A 65 4.17 -6.57 6.68
C ARG A 65 5.66 -6.37 6.95
N ALA A 66 6.40 -7.45 7.18
CA ALA A 66 7.86 -7.38 7.37
C ALA A 66 8.53 -6.76 6.13
N LYS A 67 8.14 -7.20 4.93
CA LYS A 67 8.68 -6.68 3.66
C LYS A 67 8.38 -5.19 3.46
N LEU A 68 7.12 -4.80 3.64
CA LEU A 68 6.68 -3.41 3.47
C LEU A 68 7.36 -2.46 4.47
N ASN A 69 7.58 -2.91 5.71
CA ASN A 69 8.26 -2.11 6.72
C ASN A 69 9.72 -1.83 6.34
N VAL A 70 10.45 -2.85 5.88
CA VAL A 70 11.83 -2.67 5.39
C VAL A 70 11.87 -1.68 4.21
N GLN A 71 10.95 -1.84 3.26
CA GLN A 71 10.89 -0.95 2.10
C GLN A 71 10.66 0.51 2.51
N ARG A 72 9.73 0.76 3.44
CA ARG A 72 9.45 2.09 3.97
C ARG A 72 10.63 2.68 4.74
N GLN A 73 11.34 1.87 5.53
CA GLN A 73 12.53 2.32 6.24
C GLN A 73 13.60 2.83 5.25
N CYS A 74 13.81 2.12 4.14
CA CYS A 74 14.72 2.54 3.08
C CYS A 74 14.23 3.81 2.39
N GLN A 75 12.96 3.87 1.99
CA GLN A 75 12.38 5.02 1.28
C GLN A 75 12.33 6.31 2.12
N ALA A 76 12.41 6.19 3.45
CA ALA A 76 12.53 7.34 4.33
C ALA A 76 13.88 8.07 4.20
N GLN A 77 14.91 7.40 3.67
CA GLN A 77 16.27 7.92 3.57
C GLN A 77 16.82 7.95 2.13
N HIS A 78 16.24 7.14 1.24
CA HIS A 78 16.70 6.98 -0.13
C HIS A 78 15.54 7.06 -1.13
N SER A 79 15.88 7.31 -2.39
CA SER A 79 14.91 7.24 -3.49
C SER A 79 14.39 5.82 -3.67
N GLU A 80 13.16 5.69 -4.17
CA GLU A 80 12.52 4.41 -4.50
C GLU A 80 13.39 3.52 -5.39
N MET A 81 14.18 4.09 -6.29
CA MET A 81 15.10 3.35 -7.18
C MET A 81 16.15 2.51 -6.44
N PHE A 82 16.43 2.79 -5.15
CA PHE A 82 17.36 2.01 -4.32
C PHE A 82 16.63 1.10 -3.32
N CYS A 83 15.30 1.22 -3.25
CA CYS A 83 14.45 0.54 -2.30
C CYS A 83 13.45 -0.38 -3.01
N GLU A 84 13.88 -0.98 -4.11
CA GLU A 84 13.02 -1.84 -4.91
C GLU A 84 12.67 -3.12 -4.14
N GLU A 85 11.42 -3.55 -4.31
CA GLU A 85 10.89 -4.71 -3.61
C GLU A 85 11.66 -6.02 -3.95
N LYS A 86 12.23 -6.10 -5.16
CA LYS A 86 13.01 -7.25 -5.65
C LYS A 86 14.30 -7.49 -4.89
N ASP A 87 14.87 -6.45 -4.28
CA ASP A 87 16.15 -6.52 -3.57
C ASP A 87 15.97 -6.87 -2.08
N ILE A 88 14.71 -7.02 -1.62
CA ILE A 88 14.38 -7.40 -0.24
C ILE A 88 14.47 -8.91 -0.08
N VAL A 89 15.32 -9.36 0.83
CA VAL A 89 15.49 -10.77 1.20
C VAL A 89 14.70 -11.05 2.47
N CYS A 90 13.83 -12.06 2.46
CA CYS A 90 13.07 -12.49 3.64
C CYS A 90 13.40 -13.92 4.02
N ARG A 91 13.58 -14.18 5.32
CA ARG A 91 13.77 -15.49 5.94
C ARG A 91 12.63 -15.76 6.92
N THR A 92 12.18 -17.00 6.98
CA THR A 92 11.16 -17.46 7.94
C THR A 92 11.85 -18.31 9.00
N TYR A 93 11.49 -18.12 10.26
CA TYR A 93 11.95 -18.89 11.41
C TYR A 93 10.73 -19.47 12.13
N GLU A 94 10.85 -20.71 12.60
CA GLU A 94 9.86 -21.46 13.38
C GLU A 94 10.37 -21.67 14.81
#